data_AF-A0A4R2IZN3-F1
#
_entry.id   AF-A0A4R2IZN3-F1
#
_cell.length_a   1.000
_cell.length_b   1.000
_cell.length_c   1.000
_cell.angle_alpha   90.00
_cell.angle_beta   90.00
_cell.angle_gamma   90.00
#
_symmetry.space_group_name_H-M   'P 1'
#
loop_
_entity.id
_entity.type
_entity.pdbx_description
1 polymer ?
#
loop_
_entity_poly.entity_id
_entity_poly.type
_entity_poly.pdbx_seq_one_letter_code
_entity_poly.pdbx_strand_id
1 'polypeptide(L)'
;MEPIAVTVRGEGRWVLIHRCTNCGRLRLNKTAGDDNVLLLMRLAALPLTMPFIPFAAELETEGNGNSSHSTRKPRARKTKA
;
A
#
# COMPACT_ATOMS: atom_id res chain seq x y z
N MET A 1 5.47 14.00 17.05
CA MET A 1 4.17 14.02 16.34
C MET A 1 4.35 13.24 15.06
N GLU A 2 3.46 12.30 14.75
CA GLU A 2 3.55 11.43 13.59
C GLU A 2 2.51 11.87 12.54
N PRO A 3 2.90 12.18 11.30
CA PRO A 3 1.95 12.50 10.25
C PRO A 3 1.27 11.21 9.75
N ILE A 4 -0.05 11.14 9.83
CA ILE A 4 -0.79 9.89 9.54
C ILE A 4 -1.78 10.03 8.39
N ALA A 5 -2.21 11.25 8.06
CA ALA A 5 -3.14 11.50 6.97
C ALA A 5 -3.11 12.97 6.56
N VAL A 6 -3.68 13.28 5.40
CA VAL A 6 -3.99 14.63 4.95
C VAL A 6 -5.49 14.75 4.66
N THR A 7 -6.03 15.96 4.72
CA THR A 7 -7.39 16.27 4.27
C THR A 7 -7.39 17.64 3.60
N VAL A 8 -8.38 17.87 2.74
CA VAL A 8 -8.61 19.15 2.07
C VAL A 8 -9.91 19.72 2.60
N ARG A 9 -9.91 21.01 3.00
CA ARG A 9 -11.06 21.69 3.62
C ARG A 9 -11.33 23.05 3.01
N GLY A 10 -12.60 23.43 2.94
CA GLY A 10 -13.02 24.73 2.40
C GLY A 10 -12.51 24.93 0.96
N GLU A 11 -11.94 26.11 0.70
CA GLU A 11 -11.35 26.53 -0.58
C GLU A 11 -10.03 25.78 -0.92
N GLY A 12 -10.04 24.45 -0.92
CA GLY A 12 -8.88 23.66 -1.33
C GLY A 12 -7.70 23.69 -0.35
N ARG A 13 -7.90 24.13 0.90
CA ARG A 13 -6.81 24.24 1.87
C ARG A 13 -6.42 22.85 2.39
N TRP A 14 -5.14 22.52 2.26
CA TRP A 14 -4.58 21.28 2.75
C TRP A 14 -4.28 21.35 4.24
N VAL A 15 -4.66 20.29 4.94
CA VAL A 15 -4.51 20.14 6.39
C VAL A 15 -3.84 18.80 6.67
N LEU A 16 -2.74 18.84 7.43
CA LEU A 16 -2.00 17.68 7.87
C LEU A 16 -2.55 17.18 9.21
N ILE A 17 -2.88 15.89 9.25
CA ILE A 17 -3.38 15.21 10.45
C ILE A 17 -2.21 14.47 11.09
N HIS A 18 -1.90 14.85 12.32
CA HIS A 18 -0.85 14.24 13.11
C HIS A 18 -1.41 13.49 14.31
N ARG A 19 -0.80 12.36 14.67
CA ARG A 19 -1.01 11.67 15.94
C ARG A 19 0.10 12.02 16.92
N CYS A 20 -0.26 12.36 18.16
CA CYS A 20 0.73 12.45 19.23
C CYS A 20 1.24 11.05 19.56
N THR A 21 2.55 10.85 19.49
CA THR A 21 3.19 9.56 19.79
C THR A 21 3.18 9.22 21.28
N ASN A 22 2.95 10.22 22.16
CA ASN A 22 2.91 10.01 23.61
C ASN A 22 1.49 9.75 24.15
N CYS A 23 0.47 10.46 23.63
CA CYS A 23 -0.90 10.39 24.16
C CYS A 23 -1.98 10.04 23.14
N GLY A 24 -1.63 9.79 21.88
CA GLY A 24 -2.55 9.36 20.83
C GLY A 24 -3.48 10.44 20.26
N ARG A 25 -3.55 11.64 20.87
CA ARG A 25 -4.41 12.73 20.39
C ARG A 25 -4.11 13.10 18.94
N LEU A 26 -5.18 13.36 18.18
CA LEU A 26 -5.09 13.85 16.81
C LEU A 26 -5.06 15.38 16.78
N ARG A 27 -4.17 15.94 15.94
CA ARG A 27 -4.05 17.38 15.68
C ARG A 27 -4.14 17.64 14.20
N LEU A 28 -4.82 18.73 13.86
CA LEU A 28 -5.02 19.17 12.49
C LEU A 28 -4.33 20.52 12.32
N ASN A 29 -3.32 20.54 11.46
CA ASN A 29 -2.52 21.74 11.21
C ASN A 29 -2.70 22.14 9.75
N LYS A 30 -2.96 23.43 9.50
CA LYS A 30 -2.91 23.96 8.14
C LYS A 30 -1.48 23.78 7.61
N THR A 31 -1.37 23.35 6.36
CA THR A 31 -0.08 23.29 5.67
C THR A 31 0.52 24.69 5.50
N ALA A 32 1.84 24.77 5.60
CA ALA A 32 2.63 26.00 5.49
C ALA A 32 3.49 25.98 4.21
N GLY A 33 4.06 27.12 3.86
CA GLY A 33 4.87 27.26 2.64
C GLY A 33 6.21 26.52 2.70
N ASP A 34 6.68 26.20 3.90
CA ASP A 34 7.93 25.48 4.18
C ASP A 34 7.73 23.96 4.40
N ASP A 35 6.49 23.47 4.29
CA ASP A 35 6.23 22.03 4.31
C ASP A 35 6.90 21.34 3.11
N ASN A 36 7.45 20.15 3.33
CA ASN A 36 8.00 19.36 2.23
C ASN A 36 6.87 18.77 1.37
N VAL A 37 6.65 19.38 0.21
CA VAL A 37 5.60 19.01 -0.74
C VAL A 37 5.67 17.54 -1.15
N LEU A 38 6.87 16.99 -1.37
CA LEU A 38 7.03 15.59 -1.80
C LEU A 38 6.54 14.61 -0.73
N LEU A 39 6.86 14.88 0.54
CA LEU A 39 6.40 14.05 1.66
C LEU A 39 4.89 14.16 1.87
N LEU A 40 4.34 15.36 1.71
CA LEU A 40 2.89 15.61 1.82
C LEU A 40 2.11 14.84 0.74
N MET A 41 2.59 14.90 -0.50
CA MET A 41 2.00 14.17 -1.63
C MET A 41 2.15 12.66 -1.48
N ARG A 42 3.29 12.18 -0.98
CA ARG A 42 3.49 10.75 -0.68
C ARG A 42 2.48 10.26 0.35
N LEU A 43 2.26 11.01 1.43
CA LEU A 43 1.26 10.70 2.45
C LEU A 43 -0.16 10.67 1.85
N ALA A 44 -0.48 11.62 0.97
CA ALA A 44 -1.76 11.67 0.27
C ALA A 44 -1.99 10.46 -0.66
N ALA A 45 -0.92 9.97 -1.31
CA ALA A 45 -0.96 8.87 -2.27
C ALA A 45 -0.91 7.48 -1.63
N LEU A 46 -0.55 7.35 -0.34
CA LEU A 46 -0.43 6.07 0.35
C LEU A 46 -1.62 5.11 0.12
N PRO A 47 -2.90 5.56 0.23
CA PRO A 47 -4.04 4.66 0.01
C PRO A 47 -4.09 4.05 -1.40
N LEU A 48 -3.53 4.73 -2.40
CA LEU A 48 -3.48 4.23 -3.79
C LEU A 48 -2.48 3.09 -3.95
N THR A 49 -1.43 3.06 -3.13
CA THR A 49 -0.41 2.00 -3.12
C THR A 49 -0.74 0.83 -2.20
N MET A 50 -1.77 0.98 -1.37
CA MET A 50 -2.18 0.01 -0.36
C MET A 50 -3.69 -0.26 -0.49
N PRO A 51 -4.12 -0.93 -1.57
CA PRO A 51 -5.53 -1.18 -1.80
C PRO A 51 -6.11 -2.02 -0.65
N PHE A 52 -7.26 -1.57 -0.13
CA PHE A 52 -7.97 -2.24 0.96
C PHE A 52 -8.68 -3.52 0.52
N ILE A 53 -8.68 -3.79 -0.79
CA ILE A 53 -9.10 -5.06 -1.40
C ILE A 53 -7.90 -5.70 -2.10
N PRO A 54 -7.79 -7.03 -2.13
CA PRO A 54 -6.80 -7.71 -2.96
C PRO A 54 -6.90 -7.25 -4.41
N PHE A 55 -5.76 -6.93 -5.02
CA PHE A 55 -5.71 -6.65 -6.45
C PHE A 55 -5.90 -7.99 -7.17
N ALA A 56 -7.02 -8.16 -7.88
CA ALA A 56 -7.24 -9.32 -8.73
C ALA A 56 -6.35 -9.20 -9.97
N ALA A 57 -5.08 -9.53 -9.84
CA ALA A 57 -4.19 -9.74 -10.99
C ALA A 57 -4.41 -11.15 -11.54
N GLU A 58 -5.57 -11.38 -12.13
CA GLU A 58 -5.74 -12.46 -13.11
C GLU A 58 -5.92 -11.80 -14.47
N LEU A 59 -4.82 -11.26 -15.00
CA LEU A 59 -4.70 -11.14 -16.44
C LEU A 59 -4.19 -12.48 -16.92
N GLU A 60 -5.13 -13.40 -17.20
CA GLU A 60 -4.88 -14.59 -17.99
C GLU A 60 -4.14 -14.13 -19.27
N THR A 61 -2.87 -14.47 -19.35
CA THR A 61 -2.09 -14.22 -20.56
C THR A 61 -2.56 -15.25 -21.57
N GLU A 62 -3.43 -14.81 -22.49
CA GLU A 62 -3.88 -15.64 -23.61
C GLU A 62 -2.68 -16.23 -24.34
N GLY A 63 -2.77 -17.54 -24.58
CA GLY A 63 -1.63 -18.41 -24.82
C GLY A 63 -0.91 -18.21 -26.15
N ASN A 64 0.39 -18.50 -26.14
CA ASN A 64 1.12 -18.89 -27.34
C ASN A 64 2.34 -19.78 -27.00
N GLY A 65 2.35 -21.00 -27.55
CA GLY A 65 3.56 -21.68 -28.01
C GLY A 65 4.46 -22.38 -26.99
N ASN A 66 4.32 -23.71 -26.90
CA ASN A 66 5.38 -24.70 -26.67
C ASN A 66 6.39 -24.45 -25.54
N SER A 67 6.14 -25.06 -24.39
CA SER A 67 7.22 -25.50 -23.51
C SER A 67 6.87 -26.85 -22.87
N SER A 68 7.53 -27.89 -23.38
CA SER A 68 7.59 -29.21 -22.80
C SER A 68 8.22 -29.12 -21.40
N HIS A 69 7.39 -29.12 -20.36
CA HIS A 69 7.88 -29.35 -19.00
C HIS A 69 7.25 -30.61 -18.41
N SER A 70 8.02 -31.69 -18.55
CA SER A 70 7.80 -33.00 -17.93
C SER A 70 7.68 -32.83 -16.41
N THR A 71 6.48 -33.03 -15.87
CA THR A 71 6.27 -33.13 -14.42
C THR A 71 6.86 -34.45 -13.93
N ARG A 72 8.10 -34.42 -13.45
CA ARG A 72 8.66 -35.56 -12.71
C ARG A 72 7.94 -35.69 -11.37
N LYS A 73 7.10 -36.72 -11.26
CA LYS A 73 6.39 -37.12 -10.04
C LYS A 73 7.41 -37.47 -8.94
N PRO A 74 7.38 -36.85 -7.75
CA PRO A 74 8.24 -37.25 -6.65
C PRO A 74 7.74 -38.59 -6.07
N ARG A 75 8.61 -39.60 -6.05
CA ARG A 75 8.33 -40.91 -5.48
C ARG A 75 8.41 -40.82 -3.95
N ALA A 76 7.26 -40.77 -3.27
CA ALA A 76 7.22 -40.86 -1.82
C ALA A 76 7.69 -42.25 -1.34
N ARG A 77 8.64 -42.22 -0.41
CA ARG A 77 9.38 -43.35 0.16
C ARG A 77 8.48 -44.12 1.12
N LYS A 78 8.28 -45.43 0.90
CA LYS A 78 7.57 -46.32 1.83
C LYS A 78 8.36 -46.38 3.15
N THR A 79 7.79 -45.88 4.24
CA THR A 79 8.23 -46.19 5.59
C THR A 79 7.83 -47.63 5.92
N LYS A 80 8.81 -48.44 6.33
CA LYS A 80 8.60 -49.80 6.83
C LYS A 80 8.54 -49.72 8.37
N ALA A 81 7.65 -50.53 8.94
CA ALA A 81 7.33 -50.68 10.36
C ALA A 81 8.55 -50.75 11.29
#